data_AF-A0A2C4Q346-F1
#
_entry.id   AF-A0A2C4Q346-F1
#
_cell.length_a   1.000
_cell.length_b   1.000
_cell.length_c   1.000
_cell.angle_alpha   90.00
_cell.angle_beta   90.00
_cell.angle_gamma   90.00
#
_symmetry.space_group_name_H-M   'P 1'
#
loop_
_entity.id
_entity.type
_entity.pdbx_description
1 polymer ?
#
loop_
_entity_poly.entity_id
_entity_poly.type
_entity_poly.pdbx_seq_one_letter_code
_entity_poly.pdbx_strand_id
1 'polypeptide(L)'
;MLKYSKLAIVTALSMTLLAGCFGPKPEEELYVAFENAAKQEKTMFEDAKKLETLEKEGQELYNQIVQEGKDNNQTVKEKLNQAVKNTDERDKVLKKEKESLSKAQEEVKSADKYVKKIEDKKLKDQADKVKSTYEKRQDSFNKMYDSYNKSLKQEKELYTMLQ
;
A
#
# COMPACT_ATOMS: atom_id res chain seq x y z
N MET A 1 -45.79 -47.79 7.67
CA MET A 1 -44.91 -47.21 6.63
C MET A 1 -44.88 -45.67 6.62
N LEU A 2 -46.02 -44.96 6.71
CA LEU A 2 -46.08 -43.48 6.68
C LEU A 2 -45.31 -42.75 7.81
N LYS A 3 -45.20 -43.33 9.03
CA LYS A 3 -44.47 -42.72 10.15
C LYS A 3 -42.95 -42.66 9.93
N TYR A 4 -42.36 -43.69 9.33
CA TYR A 4 -40.92 -43.74 9.04
C TYR A 4 -40.52 -42.81 7.88
N SER A 5 -41.42 -42.61 6.90
CA SER A 5 -41.24 -41.66 5.81
C SER A 5 -41.20 -40.21 6.29
N LYS A 6 -42.11 -39.81 7.20
CA LYS A 6 -42.10 -38.44 7.78
C LYS A 6 -40.87 -38.17 8.64
N LEU A 7 -40.42 -39.17 9.42
CA LEU A 7 -39.20 -39.05 10.23
C LEU A 7 -37.96 -38.89 9.34
N ALA A 8 -37.82 -39.71 8.29
CA ALA A 8 -36.69 -39.62 7.35
C ALA A 8 -36.62 -38.26 6.63
N ILE A 9 -37.77 -37.67 6.27
CA ILE A 9 -37.81 -36.34 5.63
C ILE A 9 -37.34 -35.25 6.60
N VAL A 10 -37.77 -35.30 7.87
CA VAL A 10 -37.35 -34.34 8.89
C VAL A 10 -35.84 -34.45 9.16
N THR A 11 -35.29 -35.66 9.22
CA THR A 11 -33.85 -35.88 9.39
C THR A 11 -33.03 -35.41 8.18
N ALA A 12 -33.55 -35.60 6.96
CA ALA A 12 -32.90 -35.10 5.75
C ALA A 12 -32.94 -33.56 5.66
N LEU A 13 -34.04 -32.93 6.07
CA LEU A 13 -34.15 -31.46 6.14
C LEU A 13 -33.21 -30.88 7.20
N SER A 14 -33.09 -31.52 8.36
CA SER A 14 -32.18 -31.04 9.41
C SER A 14 -30.70 -31.21 9.02
N MET A 15 -30.34 -32.27 8.29
CA MET A 15 -28.99 -32.44 7.76
C MET A 15 -28.61 -31.41 6.68
N THR A 16 -29.56 -30.97 5.85
CA THR A 16 -29.31 -29.91 4.85
C THR A 16 -29.21 -28.51 5.47
N LEU A 17 -29.98 -28.24 6.53
CA LEU A 17 -29.88 -26.99 7.29
C LEU A 17 -28.55 -26.85 8.04
N LEU A 18 -27.93 -27.96 8.45
CA LEU A 18 -26.62 -27.96 9.13
C LEU A 18 -25.44 -27.77 8.16
N ALA A 19 -25.61 -27.95 6.85
CA ALA A 19 -24.55 -27.74 5.86
C ALA A 19 -24.06 -26.29 5.81
N GLY A 20 -24.92 -25.32 6.16
CA GLY A 20 -24.54 -23.91 6.28
C GLY A 20 -23.59 -23.60 7.46
N CYS A 21 -23.53 -24.46 8.48
CA CYS A 21 -22.59 -24.30 9.61
C CYS A 21 -21.17 -24.80 9.31
N PHE A 22 -21.02 -25.71 8.35
CA PHE A 22 -19.75 -26.39 8.04
C PHE A 22 -19.23 -26.14 6.61
N GLY A 23 -19.89 -25.25 5.86
CA GLY A 23 -19.47 -24.85 4.52
C GLY A 23 -18.23 -23.94 4.50
N PRO A 24 -17.59 -23.76 3.33
CA PRO A 24 -16.52 -22.77 3.16
C PRO A 24 -17.03 -21.38 3.55
N LYS A 25 -16.20 -20.61 4.27
CA LYS A 25 -16.52 -19.25 4.76
C LYS A 25 -15.76 -18.19 3.95
N PRO A 26 -16.19 -17.88 2.71
CA PRO A 26 -15.50 -16.93 1.85
C PRO A 26 -15.37 -15.54 2.47
N GLU A 27 -16.28 -15.14 3.36
CA GLU A 27 -16.24 -13.87 4.08
C GLU A 27 -15.09 -13.81 5.08
N GLU A 28 -14.79 -14.91 5.78
CA GLU A 28 -13.69 -15.01 6.74
C GLU A 28 -12.34 -14.95 6.01
N GLU A 29 -12.21 -15.68 4.91
CA GLU A 29 -11.01 -15.65 4.05
C GLU A 29 -10.78 -14.27 3.41
N LEU A 30 -11.85 -13.61 2.97
CA LEU A 30 -11.80 -12.24 2.46
C LEU A 30 -11.31 -11.27 3.55
N TYR A 31 -11.85 -11.41 4.76
CA TYR A 31 -11.44 -10.59 5.91
C TYR A 31 -9.96 -10.77 6.23
N VAL A 32 -9.47 -12.03 6.27
CA VAL A 32 -8.05 -12.34 6.48
C VAL A 32 -7.17 -11.71 5.41
N ALA A 33 -7.57 -11.75 4.14
CA ALA A 33 -6.81 -11.12 3.06
C ALA A 33 -6.71 -9.59 3.23
N PHE A 34 -7.80 -8.93 3.64
CA PHE A 34 -7.79 -7.50 3.91
C PHE A 34 -6.94 -7.12 5.13
N GLU A 35 -6.97 -7.93 6.19
CA GLU A 35 -6.10 -7.76 7.35
C GLU A 35 -4.62 -7.95 6.99
N ASN A 36 -4.30 -8.93 6.14
CA ASN A 36 -2.94 -9.13 5.67
C ASN A 36 -2.47 -7.98 4.79
N ALA A 37 -3.32 -7.46 3.91
CA ALA A 37 -3.03 -6.26 3.14
C ALA A 37 -2.71 -5.06 4.05
N ALA A 38 -3.54 -4.80 5.06
CA ALA A 38 -3.31 -3.73 6.04
C ALA A 38 -2.00 -3.93 6.83
N LYS A 39 -1.61 -5.18 7.15
CA LYS A 39 -0.34 -5.48 7.80
C LYS A 39 0.88 -5.15 6.93
N GLN A 40 0.80 -5.32 5.61
CA GLN A 40 1.90 -4.94 4.71
C GLN A 40 2.19 -3.43 4.73
N GLU A 41 1.19 -2.63 5.09
CA GLU A 41 1.26 -1.17 5.13
C GLU A 41 1.54 -0.62 6.54
N LYS A 42 1.77 -1.49 7.53
CA LYS A 42 1.91 -1.08 8.94
C LYS A 42 2.94 0.01 9.18
N THR A 43 4.03 0.05 8.40
CA THR A 43 5.08 1.06 8.56
C THR A 43 4.88 2.32 7.74
N MET A 44 3.90 2.36 6.81
CA MET A 44 3.74 3.47 5.88
C MET A 44 3.54 4.81 6.60
N PHE A 45 2.83 4.83 7.73
CA PHE A 45 2.64 6.07 8.49
C PHE A 45 3.96 6.66 9.01
N GLU A 46 4.86 5.81 9.51
CA GLU A 46 6.17 6.24 9.98
C GLU A 46 7.14 6.51 8.82
N ASP A 47 7.01 5.78 7.72
CA ASP A 47 7.76 6.05 6.48
C ASP A 47 7.38 7.42 5.89
N ALA A 48 6.09 7.78 5.86
CA ALA A 48 5.60 9.08 5.41
C ALA A 48 6.11 10.24 6.29
N LYS A 49 6.12 10.07 7.63
CA LYS A 49 6.72 11.06 8.54
C LYS A 49 8.22 11.24 8.30
N LYS A 50 8.92 10.13 8.05
CA LYS A 50 10.34 10.16 7.72
C LYS A 50 10.57 10.91 6.40
N LEU A 51 9.72 10.67 5.38
CA LEU A 51 9.78 11.39 4.11
C LEU A 51 9.56 12.89 4.32
N GLU A 52 8.53 13.29 5.07
CA GLU A 52 8.25 14.71 5.38
C GLU A 52 9.45 15.38 6.09
N THR A 53 10.09 14.68 7.02
CA THR A 53 11.29 15.19 7.71
C THR A 53 12.44 15.40 6.72
N LEU A 54 12.71 14.41 5.87
CA LEU A 54 13.74 14.51 4.85
C LEU A 54 13.45 15.62 3.83
N GLU A 55 12.19 15.85 3.48
CA GLU A 55 11.79 16.96 2.59
C GLU A 55 12.08 18.33 3.20
N LYS A 56 11.78 18.51 4.49
CA LYS A 56 12.11 19.75 5.22
C LYS A 56 13.61 19.98 5.28
N GLU A 57 14.38 18.94 5.61
CA GLU A 57 15.85 19.00 5.62
C GLU A 57 16.41 19.33 4.22
N GLY A 58 15.87 18.71 3.16
CA GLY A 58 16.27 18.97 1.79
C GLY A 58 16.00 20.42 1.36
N GLN A 59 14.85 20.96 1.73
CA GLN A 59 14.49 22.35 1.46
C GLN A 59 15.39 23.34 2.22
N GLU A 60 15.76 23.03 3.47
CA GLU A 60 16.70 23.84 4.24
C GLU A 60 18.08 23.85 3.60
N LEU A 61 18.59 22.69 3.19
CA LEU A 61 19.87 22.57 2.47
C LEU A 61 19.86 23.40 1.18
N TYR A 62 18.79 23.32 0.39
CA TYR A 62 18.63 24.13 -0.82
C TYR A 62 18.74 25.63 -0.52
N ASN A 63 18.01 26.10 0.49
CA ASN A 63 18.04 27.52 0.87
C ASN A 63 19.44 27.97 1.30
N GLN A 64 20.13 27.16 2.09
CA GLN A 64 21.50 27.46 2.53
C GLN A 64 22.49 27.49 1.36
N ILE A 65 22.39 26.53 0.42
CA ILE A 65 23.24 26.49 -0.79
C ILE A 65 23.06 27.77 -1.62
N VAL A 66 21.81 28.22 -1.80
CA VAL A 66 21.50 29.43 -2.57
C VAL A 66 22.00 30.69 -1.85
N GLN A 67 21.85 30.78 -0.52
CA GLN A 67 22.26 31.94 0.26
C GLN A 67 23.78 32.08 0.42
N GLU A 68 24.47 30.95 0.63
CA GLU A 68 25.92 30.90 0.88
C GLU A 68 26.75 30.76 -0.40
N GLY A 69 26.08 30.56 -1.55
CA GLY A 69 26.69 30.31 -2.85
C GLY A 69 27.65 31.42 -3.30
N LYS A 70 28.95 31.10 -3.30
CA LYS A 70 30.06 31.92 -3.82
C LYS A 70 31.14 30.98 -4.36
N ASP A 71 31.93 31.45 -5.31
CA ASP A 71 33.03 30.67 -5.89
C ASP A 71 34.00 30.16 -4.80
N ASN A 72 34.45 28.90 -4.92
CA ASN A 72 35.37 28.25 -4.00
C ASN A 72 34.91 28.15 -2.53
N ASN A 73 33.61 27.97 -2.29
CA ASN A 73 33.06 27.78 -0.95
C ASN A 73 33.04 26.29 -0.53
N GLN A 74 34.00 25.89 0.31
CA GLN A 74 34.10 24.51 0.84
C GLN A 74 32.87 24.10 1.65
N THR A 75 32.27 25.02 2.42
CA THR A 75 31.06 24.77 3.20
C THR A 75 29.87 24.44 2.29
N VAL A 76 29.75 25.13 1.15
CA VAL A 76 28.70 24.82 0.15
C VAL A 76 28.91 23.44 -0.46
N LYS A 77 30.16 23.00 -0.72
CA LYS A 77 30.44 21.64 -1.21
C LYS A 77 29.96 20.55 -0.25
N GLU A 78 30.14 20.77 1.05
CA GLU A 78 29.63 19.84 2.07
C GLU A 78 28.10 19.78 2.11
N LYS A 79 27.43 20.94 1.98
CA LYS A 79 25.96 21.00 1.91
C LYS A 79 25.41 20.36 0.64
N LEU A 80 26.09 20.51 -0.50
CA LEU A 80 25.74 19.81 -1.74
C LEU A 80 25.84 18.29 -1.59
N ASN A 81 26.89 17.79 -0.93
CA ASN A 81 27.00 16.36 -0.61
C ASN A 81 25.85 15.87 0.29
N GLN A 82 25.47 16.67 1.30
CA GLN A 82 24.33 16.37 2.17
C GLN A 82 23.01 16.38 1.38
N ALA A 83 22.83 17.31 0.45
CA ALA A 83 21.65 17.40 -0.39
C ALA A 83 21.53 16.19 -1.33
N VAL A 84 22.63 15.75 -1.95
CA VAL A 84 22.67 14.50 -2.72
C VAL A 84 22.29 13.30 -1.85
N LYS A 85 22.89 13.17 -0.66
CA LYS A 85 22.54 12.09 0.27
C LYS A 85 21.06 12.13 0.68
N ASN A 86 20.51 13.32 0.90
CA ASN A 86 19.10 13.50 1.22
C ASN A 86 18.19 13.02 0.07
N THR A 87 18.53 13.29 -1.20
CA THR A 87 17.79 12.73 -2.35
C THR A 87 17.80 11.19 -2.34
N ASP A 88 18.93 10.57 -2.01
CA ASP A 88 19.06 9.11 -1.96
C ASP A 88 18.26 8.50 -0.80
N GLU A 89 18.18 9.17 0.35
CA GLU A 89 17.36 8.72 1.48
C GLU A 89 15.86 8.84 1.20
N ARG A 90 15.42 9.91 0.51
CA ARG A 90 14.02 10.05 0.07
C ARG A 90 13.61 8.95 -0.91
N ASP A 91 14.46 8.64 -1.90
CA ASP A 91 14.23 7.54 -2.85
C ASP A 91 14.09 6.18 -2.14
N LYS A 92 14.93 5.89 -1.14
CA LYS A 92 14.83 4.66 -0.35
C LYS A 92 13.49 4.53 0.38
N VAL A 93 13.01 5.62 0.99
CA VAL A 93 11.72 5.63 1.69
C VAL A 93 10.57 5.38 0.70
N LEU A 94 10.56 6.09 -0.43
CA LEU A 94 9.54 5.93 -1.47
C LEU A 94 9.53 4.53 -2.09
N LYS A 95 10.70 3.90 -2.27
CA LYS A 95 10.80 2.51 -2.73
C LYS A 95 10.18 1.54 -1.73
N LYS A 96 10.41 1.75 -0.44
CA LYS A 96 9.82 0.93 0.62
C LYS A 96 8.29 1.06 0.62
N GLU A 97 7.76 2.28 0.54
CA GLU A 97 6.31 2.50 0.45
C GLU A 97 5.70 1.85 -0.81
N LYS A 98 6.38 1.95 -1.96
CA LYS A 98 5.97 1.29 -3.21
C LYS A 98 5.88 -0.22 -3.05
N GLU A 99 6.86 -0.83 -2.38
CA GLU A 99 6.89 -2.26 -2.11
C GLU A 99 5.74 -2.68 -1.17
N SER A 100 5.53 -1.94 -0.08
CA SER A 100 4.41 -2.18 0.85
C SER A 100 3.06 -2.14 0.15
N LEU A 101 2.80 -1.11 -0.66
CA LEU A 101 1.55 -1.00 -1.40
C LEU A 101 1.38 -2.11 -2.45
N SER A 102 2.48 -2.50 -3.12
CA SER A 102 2.45 -3.59 -4.10
C SER A 102 2.09 -4.92 -3.45
N LYS A 103 2.69 -5.24 -2.29
CA LYS A 103 2.36 -6.45 -1.51
C LYS A 103 0.91 -6.42 -1.01
N ALA A 104 0.44 -5.28 -0.52
CA ALA A 104 -0.94 -5.13 -0.08
C ALA A 104 -1.94 -5.31 -1.24
N GLN A 105 -1.60 -4.81 -2.42
CA GLN A 105 -2.40 -5.00 -3.63
C GLN A 105 -2.45 -6.48 -4.08
N GLU A 106 -1.36 -7.22 -3.90
CA GLU A 106 -1.31 -8.67 -4.16
C GLU A 106 -2.23 -9.46 -3.22
N GLU A 107 -2.19 -9.16 -1.92
CA GLU A 107 -3.09 -9.75 -0.92
C GLU A 107 -4.56 -9.53 -1.31
N VAL A 108 -4.93 -8.29 -1.66
CA VAL A 108 -6.30 -7.94 -2.08
C VAL A 108 -6.69 -8.60 -3.40
N LYS A 109 -5.77 -8.71 -4.38
CA LYS A 109 -6.03 -9.42 -5.65
C LYS A 109 -6.26 -10.91 -5.42
N SER A 110 -5.51 -11.52 -4.51
CA SER A 110 -5.66 -12.94 -4.17
C SER A 110 -7.05 -13.27 -3.60
N ALA A 111 -7.72 -12.27 -3.02
CA ALA A 111 -9.04 -12.40 -2.42
C ALA A 111 -10.19 -12.47 -3.45
N ASP A 112 -9.94 -12.19 -4.74
CA ASP A 112 -10.96 -12.22 -5.80
C ASP A 112 -11.68 -13.58 -5.90
N LYS A 113 -10.94 -14.67 -5.62
CA LYS A 113 -11.49 -16.04 -5.59
C LYS A 113 -12.53 -16.25 -4.48
N TYR A 114 -12.48 -15.47 -3.40
CA TYR A 114 -13.44 -15.51 -2.30
C TYR A 114 -14.65 -14.62 -2.57
N VAL A 115 -14.43 -13.42 -3.11
CA VAL A 115 -15.53 -12.49 -3.48
C VAL A 115 -16.53 -13.15 -4.44
N LYS A 116 -16.05 -13.97 -5.38
CA LYS A 116 -16.91 -14.71 -6.32
C LYS A 116 -17.84 -15.73 -5.65
N LYS A 117 -17.51 -16.18 -4.43
CA LYS A 117 -18.24 -17.20 -3.66
C LYS A 117 -19.21 -16.61 -2.63
N ILE A 118 -19.20 -15.29 -2.43
CA ILE A 118 -20.13 -14.60 -1.52
C ILE A 118 -21.51 -14.55 -2.16
N GLU A 119 -22.51 -15.09 -1.45
CA GLU A 119 -23.91 -15.10 -1.90
C GLU A 119 -24.62 -13.76 -1.63
N ASP A 120 -24.29 -13.11 -0.52
CA ASP A 120 -24.86 -11.81 -0.17
C ASP A 120 -24.35 -10.72 -1.15
N LYS A 121 -25.26 -10.20 -1.96
CA LYS A 121 -24.97 -9.19 -2.97
C LYS A 121 -24.38 -7.91 -2.37
N LYS A 122 -24.87 -7.47 -1.21
CA LYS A 122 -24.40 -6.24 -0.57
C LYS A 122 -22.97 -6.41 -0.07
N LEU A 123 -22.64 -7.54 0.54
CA LEU A 123 -21.27 -7.86 0.97
C LEU A 123 -20.33 -7.97 -0.24
N LYS A 124 -20.78 -8.58 -1.33
CA LYS A 124 -20.02 -8.66 -2.57
C LYS A 124 -19.70 -7.27 -3.15
N ASP A 125 -20.70 -6.40 -3.23
CA ASP A 125 -20.52 -5.02 -3.70
C ASP A 125 -19.54 -4.23 -2.80
N GLN A 126 -19.57 -4.45 -1.47
CA GLN A 126 -18.61 -3.87 -0.53
C GLN A 126 -17.19 -4.39 -0.76
N ALA A 127 -17.03 -5.69 -0.96
CA ALA A 127 -15.73 -6.31 -1.24
C ALA A 127 -15.11 -5.80 -2.54
N ASP A 128 -15.90 -5.68 -3.61
CA ASP A 128 -15.44 -5.13 -4.89
C ASP A 128 -15.09 -3.64 -4.77
N LYS A 129 -15.79 -2.88 -3.94
CA LYS A 129 -15.43 -1.50 -3.63
C LYS A 129 -14.07 -1.40 -2.93
N VAL A 130 -13.78 -2.27 -1.97
CA VAL A 130 -12.46 -2.33 -1.30
C VAL A 130 -11.37 -2.62 -2.33
N LYS A 131 -11.56 -3.66 -3.16
CA LYS A 131 -10.61 -4.03 -4.22
C LYS A 131 -10.32 -2.87 -5.17
N SER A 132 -11.37 -2.23 -5.70
CA SER A 132 -11.22 -1.08 -6.60
C SER A 132 -10.53 0.11 -5.92
N THR A 133 -10.72 0.29 -4.61
CA THR A 133 -10.06 1.36 -3.86
C THR A 133 -8.57 1.10 -3.71
N TYR A 134 -8.17 -0.15 -3.45
CA TYR A 134 -6.75 -0.55 -3.43
C TYR A 134 -6.09 -0.32 -4.79
N GLU A 135 -6.74 -0.72 -5.88
CA GLU A 135 -6.23 -0.53 -7.25
C GLU A 135 -6.02 0.95 -7.58
N LYS A 136 -7.03 1.78 -7.34
CA LYS A 136 -6.96 3.23 -7.56
C LYS A 136 -5.87 3.88 -6.72
N ARG A 137 -5.67 3.41 -5.49
CA ARG A 137 -4.62 3.90 -4.60
C ARG A 137 -3.23 3.52 -5.10
N GLN A 138 -3.02 2.28 -5.53
CA GLN A 138 -1.76 1.85 -6.15
C GLN A 138 -1.44 2.67 -7.40
N ASP A 139 -2.43 2.90 -8.27
CA ASP A 139 -2.26 3.69 -9.49
C ASP A 139 -1.90 5.16 -9.17
N SER A 140 -2.57 5.74 -8.17
CA SER A 140 -2.30 7.11 -7.73
C SER A 140 -0.90 7.23 -7.14
N PHE A 141 -0.50 6.27 -6.31
CA PHE A 141 0.84 6.24 -5.73
C PHE A 141 1.91 6.03 -6.81
N ASN A 142 1.69 5.15 -7.78
CA ASN A 142 2.65 4.95 -8.88
C ASN A 142 2.89 6.24 -9.68
N LYS A 143 1.83 7.01 -9.98
CA LYS A 143 1.95 8.32 -10.65
C LYS A 143 2.73 9.33 -9.80
N MET A 144 2.48 9.36 -8.49
CA MET A 144 3.23 10.19 -7.55
C MET A 144 4.70 9.78 -7.53
N TYR A 145 4.99 8.48 -7.31
CA TYR A 145 6.33 7.91 -7.27
C TYR A 145 7.14 8.22 -8.54
N ASP A 146 6.53 8.07 -9.72
CA ASP A 146 7.20 8.34 -10.99
C ASP A 146 7.52 9.83 -11.16
N SER A 147 6.62 10.71 -10.74
CA SER A 147 6.83 12.16 -10.80
C SER A 147 7.89 12.60 -9.78
N TYR A 148 7.83 12.05 -8.57
CA TYR A 148 8.75 12.32 -7.49
C TYR A 148 10.18 11.89 -7.86
N ASN A 149 10.36 10.71 -8.42
CA ASN A 149 11.68 10.24 -8.85
C ASN A 149 12.29 11.06 -9.99
N LYS A 150 11.46 11.64 -10.86
CA LYS A 150 11.95 12.62 -11.83
C LYS A 150 12.50 13.87 -11.13
N SER A 151 11.79 14.38 -10.11
CA SER A 151 12.28 15.49 -9.27
C SER A 151 13.60 15.14 -8.60
N LEU A 152 13.68 14.00 -7.90
CA LEU A 152 14.91 13.56 -7.22
C LEU A 152 16.09 13.44 -8.17
N LYS A 153 15.87 12.93 -9.39
CA LYS A 153 16.92 12.85 -10.41
C LYS A 153 17.41 14.25 -10.82
N GLN A 154 16.49 15.19 -11.05
CA GLN A 154 16.82 16.56 -11.42
C GLN A 154 17.52 17.31 -10.28
N GLU A 155 17.07 17.14 -9.04
CA GLU A 155 17.72 17.68 -7.85
C GLU A 155 19.16 17.15 -7.72
N LYS A 156 19.35 15.84 -7.86
CA LYS A 156 20.67 15.22 -7.79
C LYS A 156 21.59 15.70 -8.90
N GLU A 157 21.08 15.81 -10.13
CA GLU A 157 21.83 16.35 -11.27
C GLU A 157 22.26 17.81 -11.02
N LEU A 158 21.35 18.66 -10.55
CA LEU A 158 21.64 20.04 -10.17
C LEU A 158 22.75 20.10 -9.11
N TYR A 159 22.62 19.35 -8.02
CA TYR A 159 23.61 19.39 -6.94
C TYR A 159 24.98 18.86 -7.40
N THR A 160 25.03 17.85 -8.27
CA THR A 160 26.28 17.37 -8.87
C THR A 160 26.91 18.40 -9.79
N MET A 161 26.12 19.18 -10.55
CA MET A 161 26.65 20.26 -11.40
C MET A 161 27.22 21.44 -10.60
N LEU A 162 26.75 21.66 -9.37
CA LEU A 162 27.16 22.76 -8.49
C LEU A 162 28.37 22.42 -7.60
N GLN A 163 28.83 21.15 -7.57
CA GLN A 163 30.00 20.70 -6.80
C GLN A 163 31.34 21.18 -7.40
#